data_AF-A0A9E2PNY1-F1
#
_entry.id   AF-A0A9E2PNY1-F1
#
_cell.length_a   1.000
_cell.length_b   1.000
_cell.length_c   1.000
_cell.angle_alpha   90.00
_cell.angle_beta   90.00
_cell.angle_gamma   90.00
#
_symmetry.space_group_name_H-M   'P 1'
#
loop_
_entity.id
_entity.type
_entity.pdbx_description
1 polymer ?
#
loop_
_entity_poly.entity_id
_entity_poly.type
_entity_poly.pdbx_seq_one_letter_code
_entity_poly.pdbx_strand_id
1 'polypeptide(L)'
;MKSALDLAMERLQERDGARAKLTDAQKAALAEVDRKTKAKLAEREILGSDWLAKAGDDPEKVEPIKAEQRAEIEKIKARAEQEKEHIRKGAAS
;
A
#
# COMPACT_ATOMS: atom_id res chain seq x y z
N MET A 1 -12.27 -28.30 12.66
CA MET A 1 -10.85 -28.73 12.67
C MET A 1 -10.00 -27.53 12.31
N LYS A 2 -9.04 -27.12 13.16
CA LYS A 2 -8.07 -26.07 12.80
C LYS A 2 -7.10 -26.64 11.75
N SER A 3 -6.64 -25.84 10.79
CA SER A 3 -5.69 -26.32 9.78
C SER A 3 -4.30 -26.50 10.40
N ALA A 4 -3.45 -27.30 9.77
CA ALA A 4 -2.08 -27.52 10.25
C ALA A 4 -1.25 -26.23 10.32
N LEU A 5 -1.59 -25.24 9.49
CA LEU A 5 -0.99 -23.91 9.50
C LEU A 5 -1.36 -23.16 10.78
N ASP A 6 -2.64 -23.20 11.17
CA ASP A 6 -3.13 -22.52 12.37
C ASP A 6 -2.48 -23.08 13.65
N LEU A 7 -2.28 -24.40 13.70
CA LEU A 7 -1.65 -25.07 14.84
C LEU A 7 -0.15 -24.76 14.96
N ALA A 8 0.54 -24.62 13.82
CA ALA A 8 1.95 -24.23 13.81
C ALA A 8 2.14 -22.77 14.24
N MET A 9 1.18 -21.90 13.92
CA MET A 9 1.18 -20.49 14.30
C MET A 9 0.86 -20.27 15.78
N GLU A 10 -0.07 -21.06 16.35
CA GLU A 10 -0.39 -21.07 17.79
C GLU A 10 0.88 -21.38 18.62
N ARG A 11 1.64 -22.40 18.19
CA ARG A 11 2.93 -22.76 18.82
C ARG A 11 4.02 -21.70 18.66
N LEU A 12 4.03 -20.95 17.56
CA LEU A 12 4.99 -19.88 17.32
C LEU A 12 4.66 -18.64 18.17
N GLN A 13 3.37 -18.31 18.33
CA GLN A 13 2.90 -17.22 19.19
C GLN A 13 3.17 -17.50 20.67
N GLU A 14 2.98 -18.74 21.12
CA GLU A 14 3.31 -19.18 22.49
C GLU A 14 4.81 -19.04 22.80
N ARG A 15 5.68 -19.22 21.80
CA ARG A 15 7.14 -19.19 21.99
C ARG A 15 7.73 -17.78 22.06
N ASP A 16 7.12 -16.79 21.40
CA ASP A 16 7.76 -15.50 21.10
C ASP A 16 7.30 -14.32 21.98
N GLY A 17 6.38 -14.53 22.95
CA GLY A 17 6.06 -13.59 24.03
C GLY A 17 5.48 -12.23 23.62
N ALA A 18 4.17 -12.06 23.81
CA ALA A 18 3.36 -10.85 24.09
C ALA A 18 3.74 -9.45 23.53
N ARG A 19 4.57 -9.31 22.50
CA ARG A 19 4.45 -8.21 21.53
C ARG A 19 3.60 -8.75 20.40
N ALA A 20 2.50 -8.07 20.07
CA ALA A 20 1.63 -8.42 18.95
C ALA A 20 2.43 -8.42 17.63
N LYS A 21 3.15 -9.51 17.36
CA LYS A 21 3.86 -9.72 16.11
C LYS A 21 2.80 -10.01 15.06
N LEU A 22 2.85 -9.25 13.97
CA LEU A 22 2.03 -9.51 12.78
C LEU A 22 2.20 -10.96 12.35
N THR A 23 1.09 -11.63 12.03
CA THR A 23 1.12 -12.97 11.44
C THR A 23 1.77 -12.93 10.06
N ASP A 24 2.27 -14.06 9.58
CA ASP A 24 2.88 -14.10 8.24
C ASP A 24 1.86 -13.81 7.13
N ALA A 25 0.59 -14.17 7.34
CA ALA A 25 -0.50 -13.77 6.46
C ALA A 25 -0.68 -12.24 6.42
N GLN A 26 -0.57 -11.55 7.56
CA GLN A 26 -0.60 -10.09 7.60
C GLN A 26 0.62 -9.46 6.95
N LYS A 27 1.82 -9.99 7.20
CA LYS A 27 3.04 -9.52 6.52
C LYS A 27 2.92 -9.68 5.00
N ALA A 28 2.41 -10.82 4.54
CA ALA A 28 2.17 -11.07 3.12
C ALA A 28 1.12 -10.10 2.54
N ALA A 29 0.04 -9.85 3.27
CA ALA A 29 -0.99 -8.88 2.86
C ALA A 29 -0.43 -7.44 2.80
N LEU A 30 0.36 -7.02 3.79
CA LEU A 30 1.03 -5.71 3.77
C LEU A 30 1.98 -5.57 2.59
N ALA A 31 2.79 -6.60 2.32
CA ALA A 31 3.68 -6.63 1.17
C ALA A 31 2.92 -6.56 -0.16
N GLU A 32 1.74 -7.18 -0.24
CA GLU A 32 0.87 -7.09 -1.41
C GLU A 32 0.30 -5.68 -1.61
N VAL A 33 -0.12 -5.02 -0.52
CA VAL A 33 -0.53 -3.60 -0.58
C VAL A 33 0.63 -2.75 -1.10
N ASP A 34 1.84 -2.94 -0.59
CA ASP A 34 3.03 -2.20 -1.05
C ASP A 34 3.31 -2.41 -2.53
N ARG A 35 3.24 -3.65 -3.03
CA ARG A 35 3.41 -3.95 -4.45
C ARG A 35 2.38 -3.24 -5.32
N LYS A 36 1.09 -3.32 -4.94
CA LYS A 36 -0.01 -2.66 -5.67
C LYS A 36 0.13 -1.14 -5.65
N THR A 37 0.48 -0.56 -4.51
CA THR A 37 0.68 0.88 -4.38
C THR A 37 1.84 1.34 -5.25
N LYS A 38 2.97 0.62 -5.24
CA LYS A 38 4.12 0.93 -6.10
C LYS A 38 3.75 0.90 -7.58
N ALA A 39 3.01 -0.13 -8.02
CA ALA A 39 2.56 -0.24 -9.40
C ALA A 39 1.68 0.96 -9.82
N LYS A 40 0.69 1.32 -8.99
CA LYS A 40 -0.19 2.47 -9.25
C LYS A 40 0.55 3.81 -9.28
N LEU A 41 1.52 3.99 -8.39
CA LEU A 41 2.35 5.21 -8.40
C LEU A 41 3.17 5.30 -9.69
N ALA A 42 3.78 4.19 -10.13
CA ALA A 42 4.54 4.15 -11.38
C ALA A 42 3.65 4.44 -12.60
N GLU A 43 2.45 3.86 -12.65
CA GLU A 43 1.46 4.16 -13.70
C GLU A 43 1.11 5.65 -13.73
N ARG A 44 0.85 6.26 -12.57
CA ARG A 44 0.54 7.69 -12.48
C ARG A 44 1.72 8.58 -12.86
N GLU A 45 2.94 8.16 -12.55
CA GLU A 45 4.17 8.84 -12.95
C GLU A 45 4.36 8.81 -14.46
N ILE A 46 4.18 7.65 -15.08
CA ILE A 46 4.28 7.47 -16.55
C ILE A 46 3.23 8.33 -17.26
N LEU A 47 1.97 8.25 -16.84
CA LEU A 47 0.87 9.01 -17.45
C LEU A 47 1.08 10.53 -17.33
N GLY A 48 1.46 10.99 -16.13
CA GLY A 48 1.73 12.41 -15.93
C GLY A 48 2.94 12.89 -16.74
N SER A 49 3.99 12.07 -16.86
CA SER A 49 5.15 12.41 -17.69
C SER A 49 4.79 12.53 -19.18
N ASP A 50 3.94 11.63 -19.70
CA ASP A 50 3.43 11.72 -21.08
C ASP A 50 2.59 12.99 -21.30
N TRP A 51 1.74 13.35 -20.34
CA TRP A 51 0.94 14.58 -20.43
C TRP A 51 1.79 15.84 -20.33
N LEU A 52 2.79 15.85 -19.45
CA LEU A 52 3.74 16.97 -19.34
C LEU A 52 4.57 17.14 -20.62
N ALA A 53 5.02 16.03 -21.22
CA ALA A 53 5.72 16.09 -22.51
C ALA A 53 4.86 16.70 -23.61
N LYS A 54 3.55 16.40 -23.63
CA LYS A 54 2.60 16.99 -24.58
C LYS A 54 2.28 18.45 -24.29
N ALA A 55 2.31 18.86 -23.01
CA ALA A 55 2.09 20.24 -22.61
C ALA A 55 3.27 21.16 -22.98
N GLY A 56 4.48 20.61 -23.07
CA GLY A 56 5.70 21.39 -23.32
C GLY A 56 5.98 22.37 -22.18
N ASP A 57 6.48 23.56 -22.51
CA ASP A 57 6.80 24.61 -21.53
C ASP A 57 5.62 25.54 -21.21
N ASP A 58 4.40 25.18 -21.61
CA ASP A 58 3.20 25.99 -21.39
C ASP A 58 2.73 25.90 -19.92
N PRO A 59 2.95 26.94 -19.10
CA PRO A 59 2.68 26.88 -17.66
C PRO A 59 1.18 26.72 -17.36
N GLU A 60 0.29 27.22 -18.23
CA GLU A 60 -1.15 27.11 -18.05
C GLU A 60 -1.64 25.67 -18.21
N LYS A 61 -0.91 24.84 -18.96
CA LYS A 61 -1.19 23.41 -19.14
C LYS A 61 -0.42 22.54 -18.15
N VAL A 62 0.81 22.92 -17.81
CA VAL A 62 1.70 22.14 -16.93
C VAL A 62 1.20 22.13 -15.48
N GLU A 63 0.81 23.27 -14.93
CA GLU A 63 0.41 23.36 -13.52
C GLU A 63 -0.83 22.53 -13.16
N PRO A 64 -1.93 22.51 -13.94
CA PRO A 64 -3.06 21.64 -13.63
C PRO A 64 -2.68 20.15 -13.68
N ILE A 65 -1.84 19.73 -14.63
CA ILE A 65 -1.34 18.34 -14.71
C ILE A 65 -0.57 17.97 -13.45
N LYS A 66 0.34 18.83 -12.98
CA LYS A 66 1.09 18.59 -11.74
C LYS A 66 0.20 18.58 -10.51
N ALA A 67 -0.78 19.49 -10.44
CA ALA A 67 -1.72 19.55 -9.33
C ALA A 67 -2.57 18.27 -9.24
N GLU A 68 -3.11 17.81 -10.37
CA GLU A 68 -3.87 16.58 -10.46
C GLU A 68 -3.01 15.35 -10.14
N GLN A 69 -1.74 15.35 -10.57
CA GLN A 69 -0.81 14.27 -10.28
C GLN A 69 -0.51 14.16 -8.78
N ARG A 70 -0.27 15.31 -8.12
CA ARG A 70 -0.06 15.38 -6.66
C ARG A 70 -1.28 14.85 -5.90
N ALA A 71 -2.48 15.32 -6.23
CA ALA A 71 -3.72 14.91 -5.56
C ALA A 71 -3.97 13.40 -5.69
N GLU A 72 -3.76 12.82 -6.87
CA GLU A 72 -3.94 11.38 -7.07
C GLU A 72 -2.88 10.54 -6.33
N ILE A 73 -1.62 10.99 -6.29
CA ILE A 73 -0.56 10.34 -5.51
C ILE A 73 -0.91 10.33 -4.01
N GLU A 74 -1.39 11.45 -3.47
CA GLU A 74 -1.82 11.55 -2.08
C GLU A 74 -2.97 10.60 -1.78
N LYS A 75 -3.98 10.54 -2.65
CA LYS A 75 -5.12 9.63 -2.54
C LYS A 75 -4.70 8.16 -2.58
N ILE A 76 -3.78 7.78 -3.46
CA ILE A 76 -3.23 6.43 -3.55
C ILE A 76 -2.54 6.05 -2.23
N LYS A 77 -1.70 6.96 -1.68
CA LYS A 77 -1.00 6.73 -0.41
C LYS A 77 -1.94 6.65 0.77
N ALA A 78 -2.92 7.54 0.86
CA ALA A 78 -3.92 7.54 1.93
C ALA A 78 -4.72 6.24 1.96
N ARG A 79 -5.19 5.76 0.79
CA ARG A 79 -5.88 4.49 0.68
C ARG A 79 -5.01 3.30 1.08
N ALA A 80 -3.74 3.31 0.65
CA ALA A 80 -2.79 2.26 1.02
C ALA A 80 -2.57 2.22 2.53
N GLU A 81 -2.43 3.38 3.19
CA GLU A 81 -2.24 3.42 4.63
C GLU A 81 -3.47 2.95 5.40
N GLN A 82 -4.68 3.36 4.97
CA GLN A 82 -5.93 2.83 5.53
C GLN A 82 -6.00 1.31 5.43
N GLU A 83 -5.70 0.73 4.27
CA GLU A 83 -5.70 -0.71 4.06
C GLU A 83 -4.68 -1.43 4.95
N LYS A 84 -3.45 -0.89 5.06
CA LYS A 84 -2.43 -1.41 5.97
C LYS A 84 -2.86 -1.32 7.43
N GLU A 85 -3.50 -0.23 7.83
CA GLU A 85 -4.01 -0.05 9.18
C GLU A 85 -5.09 -1.09 9.50
N HIS A 86 -6.01 -1.36 8.57
CA HIS A 86 -6.99 -2.45 8.71
C HIS A 86 -6.31 -3.81 8.87
N ILE A 87 -5.30 -4.11 8.06
CA ILE A 87 -4.53 -5.37 8.16
C ILE A 87 -3.85 -5.48 9.53
N ARG A 88 -3.22 -4.41 10.02
CA ARG A 88 -2.55 -4.37 11.33
C ARG A 88 -3.55 -4.49 12.49
N LYS A 89 -4.69 -3.80 12.43
CA LYS A 89 -5.74 -3.85 13.45
C LYS A 89 -6.46 -5.20 13.50
N GLY A 90 -6.54 -5.91 12.38
CA GLY A 90 -6.98 -7.31 12.34
C GLY A 90 -6.09 -8.28 13.13
N ALA A 91 -4.92 -7.83 13.65
CA ALA A 91 -4.10 -8.61 14.60
C ALA A 91 -4.62 -8.53 16.05
N ALA A 92 -5.51 -7.59 16.34
CA ALA A 92 -5.94 -7.23 17.69
C ALA A 92 -7.40 -7.65 17.99
N SER A 93 -7.97 -8.58 17.21
CA SER A 93 -9.32 -9.13 17.41
C SER A 93 -9.28 -10.65 17.50
#